data_AF-A0A2K4SHS1-F1
#
_entry.id   AF-A0A2K4SHS1-F1
#
_cell.length_a   1.000
_cell.length_b   1.000
_cell.length_c   1.000
_cell.angle_alpha   90.00
_cell.angle_beta   90.00
_cell.angle_gamma   90.00
#
_symmetry.space_group_name_H-M   'P 1'
#
loop_
_entity.id
_entity.type
_entity.pdbx_description
1 polymer ?
#
loop_
_entity_poly.entity_id
_entity_poly.type
_entity_poly.pdbx_seq_one_letter_code
_entity_poly.pdbx_strand_id
1 'polypeptide(L)'
;MNPKAEASDSRFDMLKWLLVVVLVVVGVVGNQYYSAEPILYRVLALLVIAAAAAFVALQTGKGKAFFVLAKEARAEIRKVVWPTRQETTQTTLIVVAVVLVMALLLWGLDSLLGWLVSLIVG
;
A
#
# COMPACT_ATOMS: atom_id res chain seq x y z
N MET A 1 17.63 -28.04 -3.93
CA MET A 1 18.28 -27.01 -4.77
C MET A 1 17.76 -27.17 -6.19
N ASN A 2 16.80 -26.34 -6.61
CA ASN A 2 16.17 -26.43 -7.94
C ASN A 2 16.64 -25.22 -8.79
N PRO A 3 17.63 -25.38 -9.66
CA PRO A 3 18.16 -24.30 -10.48
C PRO A 3 17.27 -24.15 -11.72
N LYS A 4 16.17 -23.42 -11.60
CA LYS A 4 15.36 -22.99 -12.76
C LYS A 4 14.64 -21.66 -12.49
N ALA A 5 15.36 -20.74 -11.85
CA ALA A 5 14.99 -19.34 -11.74
C ALA A 5 16.08 -18.47 -12.42
N GLU A 6 16.58 -18.91 -13.57
CA GLU A 6 17.18 -17.97 -14.52
C GLU A 6 16.00 -17.35 -15.28
N ALA A 7 15.49 -16.26 -14.73
CA ALA A 7 14.70 -15.32 -15.50
C ALA A 7 15.54 -14.96 -16.73
N SER A 8 15.09 -15.38 -17.91
CA SER A 8 15.59 -14.79 -19.14
C SER A 8 15.24 -13.31 -19.06
N ASP A 9 16.21 -12.49 -18.66
CA ASP A 9 16.13 -11.05 -18.72
C ASP A 9 16.00 -10.69 -20.20
N SER A 10 14.76 -10.72 -20.66
CA SER A 10 14.41 -10.51 -22.06
C SER A 10 14.78 -9.06 -22.32
N ARG A 11 15.84 -8.82 -23.08
CA ARG A 11 16.29 -7.48 -23.50
C ARG A 11 15.13 -6.60 -24.00
N PHE A 12 14.06 -7.23 -24.49
CA PHE A 12 12.80 -6.60 -24.87
C PHE A 12 12.01 -5.98 -23.70
N ASP A 13 12.03 -6.55 -22.50
CA ASP A 13 11.42 -5.96 -21.31
C ASP A 13 12.24 -4.74 -20.84
N MET A 14 13.58 -4.82 -20.86
CA MET A 14 14.43 -3.65 -20.60
C MET A 14 14.19 -2.53 -21.61
N LEU A 15 14.03 -2.88 -22.89
CA LEU A 15 13.73 -1.92 -23.97
C LEU A 15 12.34 -1.27 -23.81
N LYS A 16 11.33 -2.03 -23.40
CA LYS A 16 9.99 -1.50 -23.08
C LYS A 16 10.02 -0.55 -21.89
N TRP A 17 10.77 -0.87 -20.85
CA TRP A 17 10.95 0.03 -19.70
C TRP A 17 11.68 1.31 -20.09
N LEU A 18 12.71 1.22 -20.93
CA LEU A 18 13.38 2.41 -21.48
C LEU A 18 12.40 3.26 -22.29
N LEU A 19 11.55 2.64 -23.13
CA LEU A 19 10.52 3.34 -23.89
C LEU A 19 9.50 4.03 -22.98
N VAL A 20 9.05 3.39 -21.89
CA VAL A 20 8.17 4.00 -20.89
C VAL A 20 8.82 5.23 -20.24
N VAL A 21 10.09 5.12 -19.84
CA VAL A 21 10.83 6.26 -19.27
C VAL A 21 10.93 7.41 -20.26
N VAL A 22 11.25 7.12 -21.52
CA VAL A 22 11.30 8.13 -22.59
C VAL A 22 9.94 8.80 -22.79
N LEU A 23 8.84 8.04 -22.85
CA LEU A 23 7.50 8.60 -22.98
C LEU A 23 7.13 9.52 -21.80
N VAL A 24 7.49 9.14 -20.58
CA VAL A 24 7.24 9.97 -19.38
C VAL A 24 8.06 11.25 -19.43
N VAL A 25 9.35 11.16 -19.77
CA VAL A 25 10.23 12.34 -19.90
C VAL A 25 9.71 13.28 -20.98
N VAL A 26 9.29 12.75 -22.14
CA VAL A 26 8.67 13.54 -23.21
C VAL A 26 7.38 14.21 -22.74
N GLY A 27 6.54 13.51 -21.97
CA GLY A 27 5.33 14.09 -21.37
C GLY A 27 5.64 15.23 -20.40
N VAL A 28 6.63 15.06 -19.51
CA VAL A 28 7.03 16.09 -18.53
C VAL A 28 7.66 17.30 -19.22
N VAL A 29 8.61 17.07 -20.14
CA VAL A 29 9.30 18.15 -20.88
C VAL A 29 8.34 18.88 -21.81
N GLY A 30 7.48 18.14 -22.52
CA GLY A 30 6.41 18.72 -23.34
C GLY A 30 5.49 19.58 -22.49
N ASN A 31 5.10 19.11 -21.30
CA ASN A 31 4.28 19.91 -20.40
C ASN A 31 4.99 21.19 -19.91
N GLN A 32 6.30 21.17 -19.71
CA GLN A 32 7.07 22.36 -19.32
C GLN A 32 7.20 23.36 -20.48
N TYR A 33 7.42 22.87 -21.71
CA TYR A 33 7.61 23.72 -22.89
C TYR A 33 6.31 24.40 -23.35
N TYR A 34 5.19 23.68 -23.37
CA TYR A 34 3.87 24.21 -23.75
C TYR A 34 3.15 24.94 -22.59
N SER A 35 3.91 25.49 -21.63
CA SER A 35 3.33 26.13 -20.44
C SER A 35 2.44 27.35 -20.73
N ALA A 36 2.62 27.97 -21.89
CA ALA A 36 1.85 29.14 -22.34
C ALA A 36 0.54 28.78 -23.09
N GLU A 37 0.28 27.50 -23.36
CA GLU A 37 -0.95 27.06 -24.06
C GLU A 37 -2.10 26.74 -23.10
N PRO A 38 -3.37 26.82 -23.59
CA PRO A 38 -4.55 26.51 -22.79
C PRO A 38 -4.49 25.10 -22.18
N ILE A 39 -4.84 25.04 -20.89
CA ILE A 39 -4.75 23.85 -20.01
C ILE A 39 -5.39 22.59 -20.61
N LEU A 40 -6.47 22.72 -21.37
CA LEU A 40 -7.22 21.59 -21.94
C LEU A 40 -6.37 20.72 -22.88
N TYR A 41 -5.58 21.34 -23.77
CA TYR A 41 -4.76 20.61 -24.73
C TYR A 41 -3.59 19.90 -24.06
N ARG A 42 -2.98 20.52 -23.03
CA ARG A 42 -1.91 19.91 -22.23
C ARG A 42 -2.41 18.68 -21.47
N VAL A 43 -3.56 18.78 -20.82
CA VAL A 43 -4.13 17.66 -20.06
C VAL A 43 -4.50 16.51 -20.99
N LEU A 44 -5.10 16.80 -22.16
CA LEU A 44 -5.39 15.76 -23.16
C LEU A 44 -4.12 15.08 -23.68
N ALA A 45 -3.09 15.84 -24.06
CA ALA A 45 -1.82 15.29 -24.52
C ALA A 45 -1.13 14.44 -23.45
N LEU A 46 -1.12 14.90 -22.20
CA LEU A 46 -0.58 14.16 -21.06
C LEU A 46 -1.35 12.87 -20.78
N LEU A 47 -2.69 12.91 -20.85
CA LEU A 47 -3.52 11.71 -20.68
C LEU A 47 -3.25 10.67 -21.77
N VAL A 48 -3.08 11.10 -23.02
CA VAL A 48 -2.74 10.20 -24.14
C VAL A 48 -1.35 9.58 -23.93
N ILE A 49 -0.35 10.37 -23.56
CA ILE A 49 1.01 9.87 -23.28
C ILE A 49 1.00 8.91 -22.09
N ALA A 50 0.28 9.25 -21.01
CA ALA A 50 0.14 8.40 -19.83
C ALA A 50 -0.56 7.08 -20.17
N ALA A 51 -1.63 7.11 -20.98
CA ALA A 51 -2.32 5.92 -21.43
C ALA A 51 -1.42 5.03 -22.30
N ALA A 52 -0.65 5.62 -23.23
CA ALA A 52 0.31 4.88 -24.05
C ALA A 52 1.43 4.26 -23.20
N ALA A 53 1.99 5.01 -22.25
CA ALA A 53 3.00 4.51 -21.32
C ALA A 53 2.46 3.37 -20.45
N ALA A 54 1.24 3.51 -19.91
CA ALA A 54 0.57 2.45 -19.16
C ALA A 54 0.34 1.21 -20.03
N PHE A 55 -0.14 1.38 -21.27
CA PHE A 55 -0.36 0.26 -22.19
C PHE A 55 0.93 -0.51 -22.49
N VAL A 56 2.03 0.19 -22.75
CA VAL A 56 3.36 -0.42 -22.94
C VAL A 56 3.82 -1.13 -21.66
N ALA A 57 3.67 -0.49 -20.50
CA ALA A 57 4.07 -1.06 -19.21
C ALA A 57 3.31 -2.36 -18.90
N LEU A 58 2.00 -2.41 -19.18
CA LEU A 58 1.16 -3.59 -18.97
C LEU A 58 1.51 -4.75 -19.92
N GLN A 59 2.05 -4.47 -21.11
CA GLN A 59 2.52 -5.48 -22.06
C GLN A 59 3.91 -6.09 -21.71
N THR A 60 4.56 -5.60 -20.66
CA THR A 60 5.85 -6.11 -20.16
C THR A 60 5.65 -7.40 -19.35
N GLY A 61 6.64 -8.30 -19.28
CA GLY A 61 6.54 -9.55 -18.52
C GLY A 61 6.13 -9.34 -17.05
N LYS A 62 6.66 -8.28 -16.42
CA LYS A 62 6.27 -7.85 -15.06
C LYS A 62 4.81 -7.36 -14.95
N GLY A 63 4.28 -6.74 -15.99
CA GLY A 63 2.88 -6.28 -16.04
C GLY A 63 1.89 -7.44 -16.05
N LYS A 64 2.17 -8.49 -16.84
CA LYS A 64 1.36 -9.72 -16.83
C LYS A 64 1.43 -10.45 -15.49
N ALA A 65 2.62 -10.52 -14.88
CA ALA A 65 2.78 -11.10 -13.54
C ALA A 65 1.96 -10.33 -12.48
N PHE A 66 1.95 -9.00 -12.53
CA PHE A 66 1.11 -8.18 -11.65
C PHE A 66 -0.39 -8.46 -11.84
N PHE A 67 -0.86 -8.60 -13.08
CA PHE A 67 -2.26 -8.96 -13.35
C PHE A 67 -2.65 -10.34 -12.79
N VAL A 68 -1.75 -11.32 -12.87
CA VAL A 68 -1.96 -12.65 -12.27
C VAL A 68 -2.02 -12.54 -10.74
N LEU A 69 -1.07 -11.85 -10.12
CA LEU A 69 -1.07 -11.59 -8.68
C LEU A 69 -2.33 -10.86 -8.21
N ALA A 70 -2.80 -9.85 -8.96
CA ALA A 70 -4.02 -9.12 -8.64
C ALA A 70 -5.27 -10.02 -8.75
N LYS A 71 -5.30 -10.94 -9.72
CA LYS A 71 -6.38 -11.92 -9.88
C LYS A 71 -6.37 -12.93 -8.73
N GLU A 72 -5.20 -13.43 -8.36
CA GLU A 72 -5.00 -14.34 -7.23
C GLU A 72 -5.35 -13.66 -5.89
N ALA A 73 -4.92 -12.42 -5.68
CA ALA A 73 -5.27 -11.62 -4.50
C ALA A 73 -6.78 -11.41 -4.38
N ARG A 74 -7.49 -11.16 -5.49
CA ARG A 74 -8.96 -11.09 -5.48
C ARG A 74 -9.61 -12.43 -5.13
N ALA A 75 -9.03 -13.55 -5.57
CA ALA A 75 -9.53 -14.87 -5.20
C ALA A 75 -9.30 -15.15 -3.71
N GLU A 76 -8.18 -14.70 -3.14
CA GLU A 76 -7.86 -14.85 -1.72
C GLU A 76 -8.72 -13.96 -0.82
N ILE A 77 -8.98 -12.71 -1.23
CA ILE A 77 -9.90 -11.80 -0.52
C ILE A 77 -11.30 -12.41 -0.40
N ARG A 78 -11.73 -13.22 -1.38
CA ARG A 78 -13.01 -13.93 -1.30
C ARG A 78 -13.01 -15.08 -0.29
N LYS A 79 -11.84 -15.59 0.09
CA LYS A 79 -11.69 -16.59 1.17
C LYS A 79 -11.64 -15.95 2.55
N VAL A 80 -11.47 -14.63 2.63
CA VAL A 80 -11.55 -13.90 3.90
C VAL A 80 -13.00 -13.94 4.37
N VAL A 81 -13.26 -14.81 5.34
CA VAL A 81 -14.52 -14.82 6.07
C VAL A 81 -14.51 -13.57 6.94
N TRP A 82 -15.24 -12.55 6.52
CA TRP A 82 -15.40 -11.35 7.32
C TRP A 82 -16.18 -11.71 8.59
N PRO A 83 -15.65 -11.35 9.77
CA PRO A 83 -16.25 -11.73 11.03
C PRO A 83 -17.65 -11.15 11.11
N THR A 84 -18.54 -11.89 11.76
CA THR A 84 -19.90 -11.39 11.99
C THR A 84 -19.85 -10.24 13.00
N ARG A 85 -20.88 -9.39 13.00
CA ARG A 85 -20.98 -8.28 13.98
C ARG A 85 -20.89 -8.81 15.42
N GLN A 86 -21.44 -9.99 15.68
CA GLN A 86 -21.45 -10.63 17.00
C GLN A 86 -20.03 -11.03 17.45
N GLU A 87 -19.26 -11.70 16.59
CA GLU A 87 -17.86 -12.08 16.90
C GLU A 87 -17.00 -10.85 17.18
N THR A 88 -17.13 -9.82 16.34
CA THR A 88 -16.38 -8.55 16.50
C THR A 88 -16.69 -7.88 17.83
N THR A 89 -17.98 -7.84 18.22
CA THR A 89 -18.39 -7.26 19.51
C THR A 89 -17.92 -8.09 20.70
N GLN A 90 -17.93 -9.42 20.60
CA GLN A 90 -17.49 -10.29 21.68
C GLN A 90 -15.99 -10.14 21.94
N THR A 91 -15.16 -10.16 20.89
CA THR A 91 -13.71 -9.95 21.04
C THR A 91 -13.42 -8.55 21.57
N THR A 92 -14.13 -7.52 21.11
CA THR A 92 -13.97 -6.14 21.62
C THR A 92 -14.30 -6.06 23.11
N LEU A 93 -15.41 -6.65 23.56
CA LEU A 93 -15.81 -6.67 24.97
C LEU A 93 -14.79 -7.41 25.85
N ILE A 94 -14.23 -8.52 25.37
CA ILE A 94 -13.16 -9.25 26.07
C ILE A 94 -11.94 -8.36 26.24
N VAL A 95 -11.48 -7.69 25.16
CA VAL A 95 -10.33 -6.78 25.22
C VAL A 95 -10.59 -5.62 26.17
N VAL A 96 -11.77 -5.00 26.12
CA VAL A 96 -12.17 -3.91 27.02
C VAL A 96 -12.14 -4.38 28.48
N ALA A 97 -12.66 -5.57 28.77
CA ALA A 97 -12.64 -6.12 30.14
C ALA A 97 -11.20 -6.30 30.65
N VAL A 98 -10.30 -6.87 29.83
CA VAL A 98 -8.89 -7.05 30.21
C VAL A 98 -8.19 -5.71 30.43
N VAL A 99 -8.43 -4.72 29.56
CA VAL A 99 -7.87 -3.37 29.70
C VAL A 99 -8.37 -2.70 30.99
N LEU A 100 -9.66 -2.82 31.32
CA LEU A 100 -10.22 -2.26 32.56
C LEU A 100 -9.59 -2.90 33.81
N VAL A 101 -9.39 -4.21 33.81
CA VAL A 101 -8.73 -4.90 34.93
C VAL A 101 -7.29 -4.42 35.08
N MET A 102 -6.52 -4.36 34.00
CA MET A 102 -5.14 -3.85 34.05
C MET A 102 -5.08 -2.39 34.49
N ALA A 103 -5.97 -1.54 33.99
CA ALA A 103 -6.06 -0.14 34.38
C ALA A 103 -6.34 0.03 35.87
N LEU A 104 -7.27 -0.77 36.42
CA LEU A 104 -7.59 -0.72 37.84
C LEU A 104 -6.44 -1.22 38.72
N LEU A 105 -5.74 -2.29 38.30
CA LEU A 105 -4.59 -2.82 39.02
C LEU A 105 -3.43 -1.82 39.05
N LEU A 106 -3.09 -1.23 37.90
CA LEU A 106 -2.03 -0.22 37.82
C LEU A 106 -2.40 1.01 38.64
N TRP A 107 -3.62 1.53 38.47
CA TRP A 107 -4.10 2.68 39.25
C TRP A 107 -4.04 2.45 40.76
N GLY A 108 -4.43 1.25 41.22
CA GLY A 108 -4.35 0.87 42.63
C GLY A 108 -2.90 0.81 43.12
N LEU A 109 -1.99 0.21 42.34
CA LEU A 109 -0.58 0.13 42.66
C LEU A 109 0.08 1.52 42.71
N ASP A 110 -0.16 2.35 41.69
CA ASP A 110 0.39 3.71 41.60
C ASP A 110 -0.10 4.58 42.76
N SER A 111 -1.38 4.45 43.14
CA SER A 111 -1.95 5.18 44.28
C SER A 111 -1.34 4.73 45.60
N LEU A 112 -1.14 3.42 45.79
CA LEU A 112 -0.53 2.85 47.00
C LEU A 112 0.95 3.24 47.12
N LEU A 113 1.71 3.14 46.04
CA LEU A 113 3.11 3.57 46.00
C LEU A 113 3.22 5.08 46.22
N GLY A 114 2.35 5.88 45.60
CA GLY A 114 2.30 7.33 45.79
C GLY A 114 2.00 7.70 47.23
N TRP A 115 1.03 7.04 47.87
CA TRP A 115 0.72 7.23 49.28
C TRP A 115 1.92 6.87 50.17
N LEU A 116 2.57 5.73 49.93
CA LEU A 116 3.72 5.28 50.71
C LEU A 116 4.91 6.25 50.59
N VAL A 117 5.20 6.73 49.37
CA VAL A 117 6.25 7.73 49.12
C VAL A 117 5.93 9.06 49.81
N SER A 118 4.66 9.50 49.76
CA SER A 118 4.24 10.75 50.43
C SER A 118 4.41 10.68 51.96
N LEU A 119 4.33 9.49 52.55
CA LEU A 119 4.51 9.26 53.99
C LEU A 119 5.99 9.28 54.43
N ILE A 120 6.91 9.06 53.48
CA ILE A 120 8.37 9.02 53.73
C ILE A 120 9.01 10.37 53.42
N VAL A 121 8.53 11.06 52.38
CA VAL A 121 9.05 12.35 51.93
C VAL A 121 8.36 13.53 52.63
N GLY A 122 7.08 13.37 53.00
CA GLY A 122 6.37 14.29 53.90
C GLY A 122 6.69 14.00 55.35
#